data_AF-A0A8X7WQ05-F1
#
_entry.id   AF-A0A8X7WQ05-F1
#
_cell.length_a   1.000
_cell.length_b   1.000
_cell.length_c   1.000
_cell.angle_alpha   90.00
_cell.angle_beta   90.00
_cell.angle_gamma   90.00
#
_symmetry.space_group_name_H-M   'P 1'
#
loop_
_entity.id
_entity.type
_entity.pdbx_description
1 polymer ?
#
loop_
_entity_poly.entity_id
_entity_poly.type
_entity_poly.pdbx_seq_one_letter_code
_entity_poly.pdbx_strand_id
1 'polypeptide(L)'
;MAYQANFDTMPPSSVAPRSRWSRDCKEVAVMCAPCCSGLFTLVALFLIFSFIDKAHSHAKISLHSFAVSSATWRGDFLVKNPSSRYSIYYEGDDASVRLGSQNVAVLNITSERVSRDHTAFSLSFVAEEGNRSGVVSEELDIKLMAKHKLYMASDEAGFFNIWCKNVTRGREKIVCESSFTDFKLFSLIRQRGTIV
;
A
#
# COMPACT_ATOMS: atom_id res chain seq x y z
N MET A 1 -1.78 102.58 28.40
CA MET A 1 -0.52 101.87 28.05
C MET A 1 -0.35 100.78 29.10
N ALA A 2 -0.78 99.54 28.81
CA ALA A 2 -0.01 98.45 28.17
C ALA A 2 1.15 98.00 29.10
N TYR A 3 1.33 96.74 29.51
CA TYR A 3 1.03 95.44 28.89
C TYR A 3 0.66 94.37 29.93
N GLN A 4 -0.20 93.42 29.53
CA GLN A 4 -0.53 92.20 30.27
C GLN A 4 0.12 91.03 29.53
N ALA A 5 1.02 90.29 30.20
CA ALA A 5 1.66 89.11 29.64
C ALA A 5 0.85 87.86 30.04
N ASN A 6 0.18 87.27 29.06
CA ASN A 6 -0.42 85.94 29.14
C ASN A 6 0.70 84.88 29.29
N PHE A 7 0.62 84.07 30.34
CA PHE A 7 1.35 82.82 30.42
C PHE A 7 0.41 81.69 30.04
N ASP A 8 0.40 81.33 28.75
CA ASP A 8 -0.23 80.11 28.27
C ASP A 8 0.58 78.91 28.77
N THR A 9 -0.01 78.18 29.72
CA THR A 9 0.53 76.92 30.21
C THR A 9 0.10 75.81 29.26
N MET A 10 1.00 75.40 28.36
CA MET A 10 0.77 74.26 27.46
C MET A 10 0.84 72.95 28.28
N PRO A 11 -0.15 72.03 28.16
CA PRO A 11 -0.03 70.72 28.80
C PRO A 11 0.96 69.84 28.01
N PRO A 12 1.60 68.85 28.66
CA PRO A 12 2.54 67.97 28.00
C PRO A 12 1.78 67.02 27.05
N SER A 13 1.82 67.29 25.75
CA SER A 13 1.34 66.37 24.72
C SER A 13 2.40 65.32 24.41
N SER A 14 2.50 64.29 25.26
CA SER A 14 3.24 63.06 24.92
C SER A 14 2.60 61.83 25.55
N VAL A 15 1.30 61.63 25.28
CA VAL A 15 0.72 60.30 25.36
C VAL A 15 0.73 59.73 23.94
N ALA A 16 1.78 58.97 23.61
CA ALA A 16 1.78 58.13 22.43
C ALA A 16 0.49 57.28 22.43
N PRO A 17 -0.23 57.15 21.31
CA PRO A 17 -1.40 56.29 21.26
C PRO A 17 -0.89 54.86 21.49
N ARG A 18 -1.10 54.33 22.70
CA ARG A 18 -0.86 52.90 22.96
C ARG A 18 -1.73 52.16 21.95
N SER A 19 -1.09 51.49 21.01
CA SER A 19 -1.72 50.75 19.92
C SER A 19 -2.65 49.67 20.50
N ARG A 20 -3.93 50.04 20.62
CA ARG A 20 -5.03 49.18 21.10
C ARG A 20 -5.14 47.86 20.32
N TRP A 21 -4.58 47.85 19.10
CA TRP A 21 -4.52 46.73 18.18
C TRP A 21 -3.65 45.55 18.64
N SER A 22 -2.78 45.73 19.64
CA SER A 22 -1.88 44.65 20.09
C SER A 22 -2.51 43.68 21.10
N ARG A 23 -3.67 44.00 21.70
CA ARG A 23 -4.32 43.10 22.68
C ARG A 23 -5.26 42.11 22.01
N ASP A 24 -6.06 42.55 21.04
CA ASP A 24 -7.03 41.68 20.35
C ASP A 24 -6.36 40.55 19.55
N CYS A 25 -5.19 40.79 18.95
CA CYS A 25 -4.46 39.72 18.24
C CYS A 25 -3.94 38.61 19.16
N LYS A 26 -3.64 38.91 20.42
CA LYS A 26 -3.17 37.89 21.38
C LYS A 26 -4.30 36.96 21.81
N GLU A 27 -5.52 37.48 21.95
CA GLU A 27 -6.69 36.69 22.33
C GLU A 27 -7.17 35.79 21.17
N VAL A 28 -7.10 36.27 19.92
CA VAL A 28 -7.38 35.46 18.72
C VAL A 28 -6.34 34.35 18.51
N ALA A 29 -5.06 34.63 18.77
CA ALA A 29 -3.99 33.63 18.67
C ALA A 29 -4.17 32.47 19.67
N VAL A 30 -4.64 32.76 20.89
CA VAL A 30 -4.95 31.76 21.93
C VAL A 30 -6.16 30.91 21.54
N MET A 31 -7.14 31.48 20.83
CA MET A 31 -8.34 30.76 20.40
C MET A 31 -8.13 29.90 19.14
N CYS A 32 -7.19 30.28 18.25
CA CYS A 32 -6.84 29.51 17.06
C CYS A 32 -5.78 28.43 17.30
N ALA A 33 -4.97 28.55 18.36
CA ALA A 33 -3.92 27.59 18.69
C ALA A 33 -4.41 26.13 18.86
N PRO A 34 -5.56 25.85 19.52
CA PRO A 34 -6.08 24.49 19.65
C PRO A 34 -6.46 23.88 18.29
N CYS A 35 -7.11 24.65 17.42
CA CYS A 35 -7.53 24.20 16.09
C CYS A 35 -6.35 23.90 15.17
N CYS A 36 -5.32 24.74 15.18
CA CYS A 36 -4.11 24.49 14.41
C CYS A 36 -3.38 23.25 14.90
N SER A 37 -3.23 23.08 16.22
CA SER A 37 -2.55 21.90 16.80
C SER A 37 -3.28 20.58 16.48
N GLY A 38 -4.61 20.57 16.50
CA GLY A 38 -5.44 19.42 16.13
C GLY A 38 -5.33 19.07 14.65
N LEU A 39 -5.35 20.07 13.76
CA LEU A 39 -5.17 19.85 12.32
C LEU A 39 -3.76 19.34 12.00
N PHE A 40 -2.72 19.93 12.61
CA PHE A 40 -1.34 19.46 12.40
C PHE A 40 -1.13 18.04 12.90
N THR A 41 -1.73 17.66 14.03
CA THR A 41 -1.64 16.29 14.55
C THR A 41 -2.39 15.29 13.67
N LEU A 42 -3.58 15.62 13.16
CA LEU A 42 -4.30 14.80 12.19
C LEU A 42 -3.53 14.62 10.88
N VAL A 43 -2.97 15.71 10.35
CA VAL A 43 -2.12 15.68 9.14
C VAL A 43 -0.86 14.87 9.39
N ALA A 44 -0.19 15.05 10.52
CA ALA A 44 0.99 14.28 10.89
C ALA A 44 0.68 12.79 11.02
N LEU A 45 -0.42 12.41 11.68
CA LEU A 45 -0.88 11.02 11.76
C LEU A 45 -1.16 10.45 10.37
N PHE A 46 -1.89 11.19 9.53
CA PHE A 46 -2.18 10.77 8.15
C PHE A 46 -0.91 10.55 7.32
N LEU A 47 0.07 11.46 7.44
CA LEU A 47 1.36 11.33 6.79
C LEU A 47 2.13 10.12 7.33
N ILE A 48 2.18 9.92 8.65
CA ILE A 48 2.82 8.74 9.26
C ILE A 48 2.19 7.46 8.73
N PHE A 49 0.86 7.34 8.73
CA PHE A 49 0.17 6.17 8.18
C PHE A 49 0.48 5.95 6.69
N SER A 50 0.58 7.02 5.91
CA SER A 50 0.90 7.00 4.47
C SER A 50 2.36 6.60 4.20
N PHE A 51 3.31 7.08 5.00
CA PHE A 51 4.72 6.73 4.88
C PHE A 51 4.98 5.30 5.36
N ILE A 52 4.29 4.87 6.42
CA ILE A 52 4.32 3.47 6.87
C ILE A 52 3.89 2.57 5.70
N ASP A 53 2.83 2.91 4.96
CA ASP A 53 2.36 2.10 3.82
C ASP A 53 3.43 1.89 2.74
N LYS A 54 4.16 2.96 2.39
CA LYS A 54 5.24 2.91 1.39
C LYS A 54 6.49 2.17 1.86
N ALA A 55 6.74 2.13 3.16
CA ALA A 55 7.92 1.48 3.74
C ALA A 55 7.71 -0.01 4.00
N HIS A 56 6.50 -0.55 3.82
CA HIS A 56 6.24 -1.97 4.05
C HIS A 56 6.87 -2.82 2.96
N SER A 57 7.69 -3.78 3.39
CA SER A 57 8.16 -4.83 2.51
C SER A 57 6.96 -5.69 2.11
N HIS A 58 6.63 -5.66 0.81
CA HIS A 58 5.66 -6.60 0.29
C HIS A 58 6.18 -8.02 0.48
N ALA A 59 5.26 -8.94 0.77
CA ALA A 59 5.58 -10.35 0.95
C ALA A 59 6.39 -10.86 -0.24
N LYS A 60 7.56 -11.44 0.03
CA LYS A 60 8.42 -12.00 -1.02
C LYS A 60 8.07 -13.47 -1.18
N ILE A 61 7.65 -13.85 -2.38
CA ILE A 61 7.31 -15.23 -2.70
C ILE A 61 8.49 -15.85 -3.44
N SER A 62 8.90 -17.01 -2.98
CA SER A 62 10.00 -17.80 -3.55
C SER A 62 9.50 -19.20 -3.88
N LEU A 63 9.95 -19.76 -5.00
CA LEU A 63 9.68 -21.15 -5.35
C LEU A 63 10.59 -22.05 -4.50
N HIS A 64 10.01 -23.08 -3.89
CA HIS A 64 10.72 -24.07 -3.10
C HIS A 64 10.93 -25.36 -3.91
N SER A 65 9.85 -25.91 -4.46
CA SER A 65 9.87 -27.11 -5.30
C SER A 65 8.80 -27.04 -6.36
N PHE A 66 9.02 -27.79 -7.44
CA PHE A 66 8.09 -27.85 -8.54
C PHE A 66 8.08 -29.26 -9.12
N ALA A 67 6.89 -29.87 -9.16
CA ALA A 67 6.69 -31.24 -9.56
C ALA A 67 5.62 -31.32 -10.65
N VAL A 68 5.81 -32.23 -11.60
CA VAL A 68 4.89 -32.42 -12.72
C VAL A 68 4.53 -33.90 -12.81
N SER A 69 3.25 -34.21 -12.70
CA SER A 69 2.71 -35.57 -12.76
C SER A 69 1.65 -35.67 -13.85
N SER A 70 1.97 -36.35 -14.95
CA SER A 70 1.10 -36.55 -16.13
C SER A 70 0.44 -35.26 -16.66
N ALA A 71 -0.73 -34.88 -16.16
CA ALA A 71 -1.49 -33.66 -16.51
C ALA A 71 -1.60 -32.63 -15.36
N THR A 72 -1.07 -32.96 -14.18
CA THR A 72 -1.14 -32.12 -12.98
C THR A 72 0.23 -31.56 -12.64
N TRP A 73 0.27 -30.26 -12.45
CA TRP A 73 1.46 -29.52 -12.07
C TRP A 73 1.28 -29.06 -10.62
N ARG A 74 2.34 -29.21 -9.81
CA ARG A 74 2.35 -28.83 -8.40
C ARG A 74 3.57 -27.97 -8.11
N GLY A 75 3.35 -26.74 -7.65
CA GLY A 75 4.39 -25.85 -7.18
C GLY A 75 4.26 -25.59 -5.69
N ASP A 76 5.36 -25.75 -4.96
CA ASP A 76 5.44 -25.38 -3.55
C ASP A 76 6.22 -24.08 -3.42
N PHE A 77 5.63 -23.12 -2.72
CA PHE A 77 6.12 -21.76 -2.61
C PHE A 77 6.27 -21.38 -1.14
N LEU A 78 7.31 -20.60 -0.86
CA LEU A 78 7.57 -20.02 0.45
C LEU A 78 7.38 -18.51 0.38
N VAL A 79 6.42 -18.01 1.16
CA VAL A 79 6.13 -16.60 1.37
C VAL A 79 6.90 -16.12 2.60
N LYS A 80 7.73 -15.10 2.42
CA LYS A 80 8.49 -14.46 3.50
C LYS A 80 7.95 -13.06 3.78
N ASN A 81 7.90 -12.72 5.06
CA ASN A 81 7.44 -11.43 5.59
C ASN A 81 6.06 -11.04 5.03
N PRO A 82 5.01 -11.85 5.29
CA PRO A 82 3.66 -11.45 4.93
C PRO A 82 3.32 -10.14 5.63
N SER A 83 2.78 -9.17 4.89
CA SER A 83 2.47 -7.86 5.45
C SER A 83 1.53 -7.96 6.64
N SER A 84 1.70 -7.06 7.60
CA SER A 84 0.78 -6.86 8.71
C SER A 84 -0.57 -6.28 8.24
N ARG A 85 -0.63 -5.65 7.06
CA ARG A 85 -1.83 -4.93 6.58
C ARG A 85 -2.81 -5.78 5.76
N TYR A 86 -2.32 -6.83 5.10
CA TYR A 86 -3.13 -7.68 4.25
C TYR A 86 -2.88 -9.17 4.52
N SER A 87 -3.87 -10.00 4.22
CA SER A 87 -3.78 -11.45 4.17
C SER A 87 -3.87 -11.91 2.71
N ILE A 88 -3.05 -12.89 2.35
CA ILE A 88 -3.13 -13.57 1.06
C ILE A 88 -4.21 -14.64 1.18
N TYR A 89 -5.13 -14.67 0.21
CA TYR A 89 -6.19 -15.65 0.14
C TYR A 89 -5.78 -16.77 -0.83
N TYR A 90 -6.03 -17.99 -0.41
CA TYR A 90 -5.61 -19.22 -1.10
C TYR A 90 -6.84 -20.05 -1.53
N GLU A 91 -7.97 -19.40 -1.75
CA GLU A 91 -9.16 -20.07 -2.27
C GLU A 91 -9.12 -20.13 -3.80
N GLY A 92 -9.73 -21.15 -4.40
CA GLY A 92 -9.66 -21.39 -5.85
C GLY A 92 -10.22 -20.23 -6.67
N ASP A 93 -11.29 -19.58 -6.20
CA ASP A 93 -11.92 -18.45 -6.89
C ASP A 93 -11.11 -17.15 -6.76
N ASP A 94 -10.28 -17.06 -5.72
CA ASP A 94 -9.42 -15.92 -5.40
C ASP A 94 -8.02 -16.04 -6.05
N ALA A 95 -7.80 -17.09 -6.85
CA ALA A 95 -6.54 -17.38 -7.53
C ALA A 95 -6.74 -17.67 -9.01
N SER A 96 -5.88 -17.11 -9.85
CA SER A 96 -5.86 -17.43 -11.28
C SER A 96 -4.45 -17.84 -11.71
N VAL A 97 -4.36 -18.88 -12.53
CA VAL A 97 -3.10 -19.39 -13.02
C VAL A 97 -3.13 -19.40 -14.54
N ARG A 98 -2.04 -18.94 -15.14
CA ARG A 98 -1.83 -18.92 -16.59
C ARG A 98 -0.53 -19.64 -16.91
N LEU A 99 -0.59 -20.54 -17.88
CA LEU A 99 0.58 -21.23 -18.41
C LEU A 99 0.71 -20.84 -19.89
N GLY A 100 1.76 -20.09 -20.20
CA GLY A 100 1.94 -19.40 -21.48
C GLY A 100 0.76 -18.48 -21.78
N SER A 101 0.05 -18.77 -22.86
CA SER A 101 -1.13 -18.01 -23.28
C SER A 101 -2.45 -18.54 -22.70
N GLN A 102 -2.44 -19.71 -22.04
CA GLN A 102 -3.65 -20.40 -21.62
C GLN A 102 -3.95 -20.19 -20.13
N ASN A 103 -5.22 -19.91 -19.81
CA ASN A 103 -5.69 -19.99 -18.43
C ASN A 103 -5.87 -21.46 -18.06
N VAL A 104 -5.31 -21.87 -16.92
CA VAL A 104 -5.36 -23.25 -16.45
C VAL A 104 -6.24 -23.37 -15.22
N ALA A 105 -6.93 -24.51 -15.08
CA ALA A 105 -7.79 -24.75 -13.95
C ALA A 105 -6.97 -25.01 -12.68
N VAL A 106 -7.20 -24.20 -11.64
CA VAL A 106 -6.67 -24.43 -10.30
C VAL A 106 -7.43 -25.59 -9.67
N LEU A 107 -6.72 -26.66 -9.32
CA LEU A 107 -7.33 -27.81 -8.65
C LEU A 107 -7.43 -27.60 -7.15
N ASN A 108 -6.32 -27.15 -6.56
CA ASN A 108 -6.22 -27.00 -5.11
C ASN A 108 -5.09 -26.04 -4.75
N ILE A 109 -5.32 -25.25 -3.71
CA ILE A 109 -4.29 -24.45 -3.07
C ILE A 109 -4.36 -24.74 -1.57
N THR A 110 -3.25 -25.18 -1.01
CA THR A 110 -3.13 -25.43 0.42
C THR A 110 -2.09 -24.50 0.99
N SER A 111 -2.40 -23.81 2.07
CA SER A 111 -1.45 -22.94 2.77
C SER A 111 -1.22 -23.41 4.20
N GLU A 112 0.02 -23.41 4.64
CA GLU A 112 0.43 -23.74 6.00
C GLU A 112 1.34 -22.65 6.56
N ARG A 113 1.05 -22.23 7.80
CA ARG A 113 1.91 -21.28 8.49
C ARG A 113 3.11 -22.03 9.09
N VAL A 114 4.29 -21.80 8.51
CA VAL A 114 5.55 -22.40 8.99
C VAL A 114 6.09 -21.66 10.21
N SER A 115 6.02 -20.32 10.20
CA SER A 115 6.45 -19.49 11.34
C SER A 115 5.68 -18.18 11.40
N ARG A 116 6.08 -17.26 12.29
CA ARG A 116 5.41 -15.96 12.41
C ARG A 116 5.42 -15.18 11.09
N ASP A 117 6.55 -15.24 10.38
CA ASP A 117 6.84 -14.44 9.18
C ASP A 117 7.03 -15.31 7.93
N HIS A 118 6.73 -16.61 8.01
CA HIS A 118 6.83 -17.53 6.89
C HIS A 118 5.55 -18.35 6.73
N THR A 119 5.02 -18.35 5.50
CA THR A 119 3.90 -19.20 5.10
C THR A 119 4.33 -20.01 3.89
N ALA A 120 4.15 -21.32 3.94
CA ALA A 120 4.30 -22.17 2.76
C ALA A 120 2.92 -22.34 2.12
N PHE A 121 2.87 -22.34 0.79
CA PHE A 121 1.66 -22.78 0.09
C PHE A 121 2.02 -23.69 -1.08
N SER A 122 1.18 -24.68 -1.32
CA SER A 122 1.26 -25.58 -2.47
C SER A 122 0.10 -25.26 -3.40
N LEU A 123 0.39 -25.08 -4.68
CA LEU A 123 -0.57 -24.84 -5.74
C LEU A 123 -0.56 -26.06 -6.67
N SER A 124 -1.74 -26.63 -6.93
CA SER A 124 -1.93 -27.70 -7.91
C SER A 124 -2.87 -27.23 -9.02
N PHE A 125 -2.48 -27.42 -10.28
CA PHE A 125 -3.28 -27.01 -11.45
C PHE A 125 -3.16 -28.04 -12.58
N VAL A 126 -4.17 -28.07 -13.47
CA VAL A 126 -4.16 -28.94 -14.65
C VAL A 126 -3.59 -28.17 -15.83
N ALA A 127 -2.63 -28.75 -16.52
CA ALA A 127 -2.23 -28.28 -17.84
C ALA A 127 -2.40 -29.41 -18.84
N GLU A 128 -3.11 -29.14 -19.94
CA GLU A 128 -3.24 -30.10 -21.03
C GLU A 128 -1.90 -30.34 -21.72
N GLU A 129 -1.70 -31.56 -22.22
CA GLU A 129 -0.53 -31.93 -23.01
C GLU A 129 -0.63 -31.24 -24.39
N GLY A 130 -0.20 -29.98 -24.45
CA GLY A 130 0.01 -29.27 -25.70
C GLY A 130 0.97 -30.04 -26.60
N ASN A 131 0.62 -30.12 -27.89
CA ASN A 131 1.23 -30.94 -28.94
C ASN A 131 2.76 -31.20 -28.76
N ARG A 132 3.13 -32.49 -28.80
CA ARG A 132 4.44 -33.10 -28.49
C ARG A 132 5.65 -32.66 -29.35
N SER A 133 5.70 -31.47 -29.92
CA SER A 133 6.83 -31.04 -30.73
C SER A 133 7.48 -29.75 -30.23
N GLY A 134 8.48 -29.92 -29.39
CA GLY A 134 9.61 -28.99 -29.27
C GLY A 134 9.53 -28.01 -28.11
N VAL A 135 10.20 -28.37 -27.01
CA VAL A 135 10.86 -27.47 -26.03
C VAL A 135 10.26 -26.06 -25.95
N VAL A 136 9.00 -25.93 -25.58
CA VAL A 136 8.44 -24.62 -25.21
C VAL A 136 8.72 -24.46 -23.73
N SER A 137 9.70 -23.61 -23.42
CA SER A 137 9.80 -23.02 -22.09
C SER A 137 8.55 -22.17 -21.90
N GLU A 138 7.60 -22.66 -21.12
CA GLU A 138 6.39 -21.90 -20.82
C GLU A 138 6.65 -20.93 -19.67
N GLU A 139 5.98 -19.78 -19.72
CA GLU A 139 5.92 -18.82 -18.63
C GLU A 139 4.70 -19.17 -17.77
N LEU A 140 4.87 -19.26 -16.46
CA LEU A 140 3.79 -19.52 -15.52
C LEU A 140 3.51 -18.24 -14.73
N ASP A 141 2.31 -17.71 -14.89
CA ASP A 141 1.83 -16.57 -14.12
C ASP A 141 0.80 -17.04 -13.10
N ILE A 142 1.02 -16.75 -11.83
CA ILE A 142 0.08 -17.03 -10.75
C ILE A 142 -0.33 -15.71 -10.14
N LYS A 143 -1.63 -15.51 -10.00
CA LYS A 143 -2.21 -14.32 -9.39
C LYS A 143 -3.01 -14.75 -8.17
N LEU A 144 -2.66 -14.24 -7.00
CA LEU A 144 -3.34 -14.50 -5.73
C LEU A 144 -3.97 -13.21 -5.20
N MET A 145 -5.21 -13.27 -4.74
CA MET A 145 -5.86 -12.14 -4.11
C MET A 145 -5.29 -11.84 -2.73
N ALA A 146 -5.19 -10.55 -2.41
CA ALA A 146 -4.92 -10.06 -1.06
C ALA A 146 -6.11 -9.23 -0.57
N LYS A 147 -6.54 -9.43 0.67
CA LYS A 147 -7.57 -8.60 1.33
C LYS A 147 -7.00 -7.95 2.59
N HIS A 148 -7.55 -6.79 2.98
CA HIS A 148 -7.10 -6.09 4.18
C HIS A 148 -7.46 -6.85 5.47
N LYS A 149 -6.56 -6.85 6.46
CA LYS A 149 -6.77 -7.55 7.75
C LYS A 149 -7.67 -6.81 8.74
N LEU A 150 -7.77 -5.48 8.63
CA LEU A 150 -8.32 -4.60 9.67
C LEU A 150 -9.65 -3.92 9.31
N TYR A 151 -10.20 -4.16 8.12
CA TYR A 151 -11.46 -3.56 7.71
C TYR A 151 -12.57 -4.61 7.73
N MET A 152 -13.65 -4.32 8.46
CA MET A 152 -14.84 -5.18 8.60
C MET A 152 -15.66 -5.31 7.30
N ALA A 153 -15.24 -4.66 6.23
CA ALA A 153 -15.77 -4.82 4.90
C ALA A 153 -14.67 -5.38 4.00
N SER A 154 -15.06 -6.35 3.19
CA SER A 154 -14.27 -7.08 2.20
C SER A 154 -13.70 -6.17 1.11
N ASP A 155 -12.69 -5.37 1.46
CA ASP A 155 -11.96 -4.56 0.50
C ASP A 155 -10.75 -5.36 0.00
N GLU A 156 -10.80 -5.68 -1.29
CA GLU A 156 -9.68 -6.22 -2.04
C GLU A 156 -8.50 -5.24 -1.93
N ALA A 157 -7.40 -5.69 -1.33
CA ALA A 157 -6.20 -4.88 -1.16
C ALA A 157 -5.35 -4.85 -2.44
N GLY A 158 -5.36 -5.94 -3.18
CA GLY A 158 -4.57 -6.06 -4.40
C GLY A 158 -4.39 -7.51 -4.83
N PHE A 159 -3.38 -7.71 -5.66
CA PHE A 159 -2.96 -9.02 -6.12
C PHE A 159 -1.46 -9.24 -5.96
N PHE A 160 -1.11 -10.44 -5.53
CA PHE A 160 0.24 -10.98 -5.66
C PHE A 160 0.37 -11.64 -7.01
N ASN A 161 1.25 -11.10 -7.86
CA ASN A 161 1.60 -11.73 -9.12
C ASN A 161 2.94 -12.44 -8.95
N ILE A 162 2.98 -13.72 -9.30
CA ILE A 162 4.17 -14.55 -9.30
C ILE A 162 4.40 -14.95 -10.76
N TRP A 163 5.59 -14.71 -11.26
CA TRP A 163 5.99 -15.00 -12.64
C TRP A 163 7.16 -15.96 -12.62
N CYS A 164 6.99 -17.14 -13.20
CA CYS A 164 8.01 -18.16 -13.28
C CYS A 164 8.39 -18.41 -14.75
N LYS A 165 9.69 -18.34 -15.04
CA LYS A 165 10.26 -18.60 -16.37
C LYS A 165 10.92 -19.97 -16.43
N ASN A 166 11.04 -20.53 -17.64
CA ASN A 166 11.64 -21.84 -17.90
C ASN A 166 10.87 -23.01 -17.28
N VAL A 167 9.54 -22.88 -17.18
CA VAL A 167 8.67 -23.93 -16.65
C VAL A 167 8.54 -25.03 -17.70
N THR A 168 9.24 -26.15 -17.46
CA THR A 168 9.26 -27.31 -18.35
C THR A 168 9.31 -28.60 -17.55
N ARG A 169 8.78 -29.68 -18.14
CA ARG A 169 8.81 -31.02 -17.53
C ARG A 169 10.24 -31.55 -17.50
N GLY A 170 10.91 -31.45 -16.35
CA GLY A 170 12.23 -32.06 -16.12
C GLY A 170 13.45 -31.13 -16.18
N ARG A 171 13.29 -29.80 -16.19
CA ARG A 171 14.42 -28.87 -15.94
C ARG A 171 14.51 -28.48 -14.47
N GLU A 172 15.74 -28.34 -13.97
CA GLU A 172 16.03 -28.09 -12.56
C GLU A 172 15.99 -26.61 -12.17
N LYS A 173 16.06 -25.68 -13.12
CA LYS A 173 16.22 -24.24 -12.82
C LYS A 173 15.06 -23.39 -13.33
N ILE A 174 13.96 -23.41 -12.58
CA ILE A 174 12.84 -22.48 -12.73
C ILE A 174 13.19 -21.20 -11.96
N VAL A 175 13.04 -20.05 -12.61
CA VAL A 175 13.29 -18.74 -11.98
C VAL A 175 11.95 -18.07 -11.77
N CYS A 176 11.60 -17.79 -10.52
CA CYS A 176 10.37 -17.11 -10.17
C CYS A 176 10.64 -15.73 -9.55
N GLU A 177 9.87 -14.75 -9.99
CA GLU A 177 9.80 -13.41 -9.45
C GLU A 177 8.40 -13.17 -8.88
N SER A 178 8.29 -12.30 -7.89
CA SER A 178 7.01 -11.91 -7.31
C SER A 178 6.89 -10.40 -7.20
N SER A 179 5.68 -9.90 -7.42
CA SER A 179 5.32 -8.50 -7.27
C SER A 179 3.95 -8.37 -6.64
N PHE A 180 3.68 -7.19 -6.09
CA PHE A 180 2.37 -6.84 -5.55
C PHE A 180 1.77 -5.70 -6.36
N THR A 181 0.49 -5.82 -6.71
CA THR A 181 -0.29 -4.77 -7.36
C THR A 181 -1.40 -4.33 -6.43
N ASP A 182 -1.25 -3.16 -5.83
CA ASP A 182 -2.28 -2.56 -4.98
C ASP A 182 -3.53 -2.19 -5.80
N PHE A 183 -4.70 -2.54 -5.27
CA PHE A 183 -5.94 -1.89 -5.67
C PHE A 183 -5.93 -0.50 -5.06
N LYS A 184 -5.83 0.54 -5.90
CA LYS A 184 -5.77 1.92 -5.43
C LYS A 184 -7.12 2.36 -4.85
N LEU A 185 -7.43 1.99 -3.61
CA LEU A 185 -8.52 2.57 -2.83
C LEU A 185 -8.34 4.10 -2.66
N PHE A 186 -7.11 4.61 -2.81
CA PHE A 186 -6.79 6.05 -2.75
C PHE A 186 -6.56 6.73 -4.13
N SER A 187 -6.84 6.08 -5.26
CA SER A 187 -6.70 6.74 -6.57
C SER A 187 -7.70 7.89 -6.79
N LEU A 188 -8.85 7.85 -6.12
CA LEU A 188 -9.89 8.87 -6.25
C LEU A 188 -9.52 10.22 -5.63
N ILE A 189 -8.53 10.29 -4.73
CA ILE A 189 -8.07 11.58 -4.18
C ILE A 189 -6.98 12.23 -5.07
N ARG A 190 -6.28 11.44 -5.91
CA ARG A 190 -5.16 11.95 -6.73
C ARG A 190 -5.60 12.64 -8.04
N GLN A 191 -6.82 12.43 -8.52
CA GLN A 191 -7.29 13.07 -9.77
C GLN A 191 -8.05 14.39 -9.58
N ARG A 192 -8.25 14.89 -8.36
CA ARG A 192 -8.84 16.23 -8.11
C ARG A 192 -7.81 17.34 -7.88
N GLY A 193 -6.61 17.19 -8.42
CA GLY A 193 -5.51 18.15 -8.31
C GLY A 193 -4.94 18.64 -9.63
N THR A 194 -5.72 18.59 -10.72
CA THR A 194 -5.31 19.19 -11.99
C THR A 194 -6.56 19.73 -12.70
N ILE A 195 -6.96 20.93 -12.30
CA ILE A 195 -7.74 21.81 -13.15
C ILE A 195 -6.75 22.84 -13.69
N VAL A 196 -6.82 23.03 -15.01
CA VAL A 196 -6.10 23.98 -15.86
C VAL A 196 -6.05 25.38 -15.27
#